data_AF-A0A397PAT5-F1
#
_entry.id   AF-A0A397PAT5-F1
#
_cell.length_a   1.000
_cell.length_b   1.000
_cell.length_c   1.000
_cell.angle_alpha   90.00
_cell.angle_beta   90.00
_cell.angle_gamma   90.00
#
_symmetry.space_group_name_H-M   'P 1'
#
loop_
_entity.id
_entity.type
_entity.pdbx_description
1 polymer ?
#
loop_
_entity_poly.entity_id
_entity_poly.type
_entity_poly.pdbx_seq_one_letter_code
_entity_poly.pdbx_strand_id
1 'polypeptide(L)'
;MAGQFRYIEMSYRCAGFRTGAIIRAPLSYANASARRALSDCMRRGPADKFSSLESVRFGTVRPVGRTVSPRFSQIASFTGLPIRLIACDVEAVLESDGTLAPTTIEAAARIAGAGIDLTFVSARSPFAVGSIARTIGLNVPTAAFNGGMIVDPRGTILSDHPLPAATSRVVLGLFDAAKVTIWVYAQGRWFTNNSSNPRNRREQQASRAQPIVVPHFDTLLGRIDKIVAVSDDVAHIRQLEYVVKETLGARAEVSRPQDCYCDVVHPIANKAAGIMMLAKMIGVPLSQIAVIGSLPADVPMMIRAGYSFALDTAPEEIAAVATRVVGTGKGGTTAALDALVAARGVFITSPAKPQTAPGVRSRQTH
;
A
#
# COMPACT_ATOMS: atom_id res chain seq x y z
N MET A 1 -26.25 8.66 17.39
CA MET A 1 -25.36 9.59 18.12
C MET A 1 -24.00 9.55 17.45
N ALA A 2 -23.55 10.66 16.85
CA ALA A 2 -22.27 10.73 16.15
C ALA A 2 -21.12 10.77 17.17
N GLY A 3 -20.19 9.81 17.08
CA GLY A 3 -19.05 9.70 17.99
C GLY A 3 -18.07 10.86 17.80
N GLN A 4 -17.64 11.48 18.89
CA GLN A 4 -16.52 12.42 18.89
C GLN A 4 -15.21 11.64 18.69
N PHE A 5 -14.42 11.98 17.67
CA PHE A 5 -13.10 11.38 17.46
C PHE A 5 -12.02 12.20 18.17
N ARG A 6 -11.15 11.51 18.92
CA ARG A 6 -9.97 12.11 19.55
C ARG A 6 -8.77 11.94 18.62
N TYR A 7 -8.00 13.00 18.40
CA TYR A 7 -6.75 12.97 17.61
C TYR A 7 -5.58 13.58 18.38
N ILE A 8 -4.36 13.24 17.96
CA ILE A 8 -3.13 13.89 18.41
C ILE A 8 -2.64 14.80 17.28
N GLU A 9 -2.48 16.08 17.58
CA GLU A 9 -1.85 17.06 16.71
C GLU A 9 -0.40 17.28 17.16
N MET A 10 0.56 17.10 16.26
CA MET A 10 1.97 17.35 16.51
C MET A 10 2.47 18.44 15.57
N SER A 11 3.02 19.51 16.15
CA SER A 11 3.62 20.61 15.38
C SER A 11 5.15 20.53 15.44
N TYR A 12 5.80 20.55 14.27
CA TYR A 12 7.26 20.50 14.14
C TYR A 12 7.80 21.77 13.48
N ARG A 13 8.96 22.25 13.96
CA ARG A 13 9.74 23.29 13.27
C ARG A 13 10.73 22.64 12.31
N CYS A 14 10.66 23.00 11.03
CA CYS A 14 11.65 22.60 10.02
C CYS A 14 12.79 23.61 10.00
N ALA A 15 14.04 23.13 10.01
CA ALA A 15 15.19 24.01 9.79
C ALA A 15 15.09 24.67 8.40
N GLY A 16 14.99 26.00 8.35
CA GLY A 16 14.95 26.77 7.10
C GLY A 16 13.57 27.16 6.56
N PHE A 17 12.45 26.79 7.20
CA PHE A 17 11.09 27.18 6.77
C PHE A 17 10.33 27.90 7.90
N ARG A 18 9.58 28.97 7.57
CA ARG A 18 8.76 29.75 8.53
C ARG A 18 7.45 29.06 8.94
N THR A 19 7.03 28.01 8.24
CA THR A 19 5.79 27.27 8.52
C THR A 19 6.10 25.87 9.04
N GLY A 20 5.62 25.55 10.24
CA GLY A 20 5.75 24.22 10.84
C GLY A 20 4.87 23.17 10.15
N ALA A 21 5.28 21.90 10.23
CA ALA A 21 4.47 20.77 9.76
C ALA A 21 3.53 20.31 10.87
N ILE A 22 2.24 20.12 10.54
CA ILE A 22 1.21 19.62 11.46
C ILE A 22 0.85 18.19 11.06
N ILE A 23 1.10 17.22 11.94
CA ILE A 23 0.68 15.83 11.75
C ILE A 23 -0.54 15.57 12.63
N ARG A 24 -1.63 15.08 12.04
CA ARG A 24 -2.84 14.63 12.75
C ARG A 24 -2.97 13.12 12.66
N ALA A 25 -3.02 12.43 13.80
CA ALA A 25 -3.21 10.98 13.86
C ALA A 25 -4.43 10.62 14.73
N PRO A 26 -5.31 9.69 14.30
CA PRO A 26 -6.44 9.22 15.12
C PRO A 26 -5.96 8.41 16.33
N LEU A 27 -6.58 8.61 17.50
CA LEU A 27 -6.25 7.84 18.72
C LEU A 27 -6.67 6.36 18.66
N SER A 28 -7.57 5.97 17.76
CA SER A 28 -7.99 4.56 17.55
C SER A 28 -6.84 3.67 17.05
N TYR A 29 -5.80 4.26 16.43
CA TYR A 29 -4.60 3.57 15.96
C TYR A 29 -3.50 3.46 17.01
N ALA A 30 -3.72 3.90 18.25
CA ALA A 30 -2.73 3.89 19.32
C ALA A 30 -2.79 2.61 20.16
N ASN A 31 -2.66 1.43 19.54
CA ASN A 31 -2.23 0.22 20.26
C ASN A 31 -0.76 0.35 20.69
N ALA A 32 -0.32 -0.45 21.67
CA ALA A 32 0.96 -0.27 22.36
C ALA A 32 2.17 -0.19 21.42
N SER A 33 2.14 -0.93 20.30
CA SER A 33 3.15 -0.91 19.24
C SER A 33 3.17 0.40 18.44
N ALA A 34 2.00 0.96 18.11
CA ALA A 34 1.91 2.26 17.43
C ALA A 34 2.28 3.42 18.36
N ARG A 35 1.94 3.34 19.66
CA ARG A 35 2.44 4.28 20.68
C ARG A 35 3.96 4.23 20.81
N ARG A 36 4.56 3.05 20.68
CA ARG A 36 6.02 2.87 20.63
C ARG A 36 6.63 3.38 19.34
N ALA A 37 6.05 3.11 18.17
CA ALA A 37 6.53 3.62 16.88
C ALA A 37 6.44 5.15 16.80
N LEU A 38 5.37 5.73 17.36
CA LEU A 38 5.24 7.18 17.57
C LEU A 38 6.28 7.68 18.58
N SER A 39 6.50 6.99 19.70
CA SER A 39 7.54 7.32 20.70
C SER A 39 8.98 7.20 20.19
N ASP A 40 9.25 6.25 19.29
CA ASP A 40 10.55 6.04 18.68
C ASP A 40 10.78 7.04 17.53
N CYS A 41 9.73 7.41 16.79
CA CYS A 41 9.76 8.60 15.92
C CYS A 41 10.02 9.88 16.72
N MET A 42 9.40 10.04 17.90
CA MET A 42 9.61 11.16 18.81
C MET A 42 11.04 11.20 19.38
N ARG A 43 11.70 10.05 19.59
CA ARG A 43 13.06 9.97 20.12
C ARG A 43 14.16 10.07 19.08
N ARG A 44 13.94 9.62 17.84
CA ARG A 44 15.00 9.54 16.84
C ARG A 44 14.96 10.65 15.80
N GLY A 45 13.80 11.24 15.50
CA GLY A 45 13.66 12.21 14.40
C GLY A 45 14.13 11.66 13.04
N PRO A 46 13.67 12.19 11.90
CA PRO A 46 14.46 12.12 10.68
C PRO A 46 15.67 13.02 10.92
N ALA A 47 16.86 12.43 11.08
CA ALA A 47 18.07 13.13 11.51
C ALA A 47 18.51 14.32 10.65
N ASP A 48 17.82 14.64 9.54
CA ASP A 48 18.26 15.69 8.62
C ASP A 48 17.24 16.80 8.30
N LYS A 49 16.01 16.85 8.87
CA LYS A 49 15.03 17.92 8.48
C LYS A 49 14.11 18.53 9.54
N PHE A 50 14.07 18.04 10.78
CA PHE A 50 13.19 18.60 11.82
C PHE A 50 14.00 18.93 13.07
N SER A 51 14.02 20.21 13.48
CA SER A 51 14.93 20.69 14.52
C SER A 51 14.39 20.54 15.94
N SER A 52 13.07 20.52 16.13
CA SER A 52 12.42 20.35 17.44
C SER A 52 10.90 20.17 17.33
N LEU A 53 10.33 19.30 18.18
CA LEU A 53 8.88 19.21 18.41
C LEU A 53 8.44 20.43 19.24
N GLU A 54 7.45 21.19 18.77
CA GLU A 54 7.04 22.44 19.43
C GLU A 54 5.85 22.25 20.38
N SER A 55 4.87 21.42 20.02
CA SER A 55 3.72 21.15 20.89
C SER A 55 3.00 19.86 20.49
N VAL A 56 2.34 19.25 21.48
CA VAL A 56 1.41 18.14 21.30
C VAL A 56 0.06 18.60 21.85
N ARG A 57 -0.99 18.57 21.01
CA ARG A 57 -2.36 18.91 21.43
C ARG A 57 -3.29 17.73 21.23
N PHE A 58 -4.15 17.50 22.22
CA PHE A 58 -5.25 16.54 22.13
C PHE A 58 -6.52 17.30 21.74
N GLY A 59 -7.16 16.91 20.64
CA GLY A 59 -8.35 17.59 20.13
C GLY A 59 -9.51 16.62 19.89
N THR A 60 -10.72 17.18 19.81
CA THR A 60 -11.94 16.50 19.35
C THR A 60 -12.51 17.25 18.15
N VAL A 61 -12.71 16.58 17.02
CA VAL A 61 -13.40 17.16 15.86
C VAL A 61 -14.87 16.73 15.88
N ARG A 62 -15.80 17.68 15.72
CA ARG A 62 -17.20 17.35 15.39
C ARG A 62 -17.26 17.03 13.89
N PRO A 63 -17.94 15.95 13.47
CA PRO A 63 -18.00 15.59 12.07
C PRO A 63 -18.59 16.76 11.28
N VAL A 64 -17.85 17.24 10.28
CA VAL A 64 -18.41 18.14 9.28
C VAL A 64 -19.42 17.30 8.51
N GLY A 65 -20.69 17.73 8.55
CA GLY A 65 -21.79 17.00 7.93
C GLY A 65 -21.48 16.59 6.50
N ARG A 66 -21.99 15.42 6.10
CA ARG A 66 -21.96 14.94 4.71
C ARG A 66 -22.62 15.96 3.79
N THR A 67 -21.84 16.86 3.23
CA THR A 67 -22.10 17.42 1.92
C THR A 67 -21.17 16.69 0.96
N VAL A 68 -21.70 15.65 0.31
CA VAL A 68 -21.21 15.26 -1.02
C VAL A 68 -21.48 16.47 -1.90
N SER A 69 -20.53 17.39 -1.99
CA SER A 69 -20.65 18.54 -2.89
C SER A 69 -20.54 18.00 -4.32
N PRO A 70 -21.52 18.23 -5.20
CA PRO A 70 -21.37 17.95 -6.62
C PRO A 70 -20.44 19.02 -7.20
N ARG A 71 -19.13 18.86 -7.01
CA ARG A 71 -18.12 19.72 -7.61
C ARG A 71 -16.93 18.91 -8.07
N PHE A 72 -17.10 18.31 -9.25
CA PHE A 72 -16.04 17.92 -10.19
C PHE A 72 -15.19 19.12 -10.70
N SER A 73 -15.07 20.20 -9.92
CA SER A 73 -14.52 21.50 -10.35
C SER A 73 -13.42 22.02 -9.42
N GLN A 74 -12.48 21.15 -9.04
CA GLN A 74 -11.16 21.56 -8.52
C GLN A 74 -10.02 20.76 -9.17
N ILE A 75 -10.06 20.64 -10.50
CA ILE A 75 -8.87 20.32 -11.32
C ILE A 75 -7.87 21.48 -11.25
N ALA A 76 -8.34 22.70 -10.95
CA ALA A 76 -7.54 23.93 -10.92
C ALA A 76 -6.53 24.08 -9.76
N SER A 77 -6.50 23.20 -8.75
CA SER A 77 -5.57 23.32 -7.61
C SER A 77 -4.32 22.44 -7.69
N PHE A 78 -4.12 21.72 -8.80
CA PHE A 78 -3.02 20.77 -8.97
C PHE A 78 -1.86 21.30 -9.82
N THR A 79 -1.97 22.51 -10.40
CA THR A 79 -0.93 23.03 -11.30
C THR A 79 0.40 23.21 -10.57
N GLY A 80 1.45 22.55 -11.07
CA GLY A 80 2.83 22.74 -10.57
C GLY A 80 3.26 21.83 -9.42
N LEU A 81 2.51 20.76 -9.08
CA LEU A 81 2.99 19.80 -8.09
C LEU A 81 4.22 19.03 -8.62
N PRO A 82 5.35 18.99 -7.89
CA PRO A 82 6.57 18.33 -8.35
C PRO A 82 6.52 16.81 -8.13
N ILE A 83 5.39 16.14 -8.41
CA ILE A 83 5.24 14.69 -8.21
C ILE A 83 6.12 13.94 -9.19
N ARG A 84 7.02 13.10 -8.71
CA ARG A 84 7.89 12.27 -9.56
C ARG A 84 7.62 10.78 -9.42
N LEU A 85 6.99 10.38 -8.32
CA LEU A 85 6.64 8.98 -8.05
C LEU A 85 5.24 8.91 -7.46
N ILE A 86 4.45 7.96 -7.97
CA ILE A 86 3.16 7.56 -7.41
C ILE A 86 3.32 6.15 -6.87
N ALA A 87 2.94 5.92 -5.62
CA ALA A 87 2.90 4.58 -5.04
C ALA A 87 1.47 4.21 -4.62
N CYS A 88 0.94 3.12 -5.19
CA CYS A 88 -0.40 2.65 -4.89
C CYS A 88 -0.39 1.40 -4.02
N ASP A 89 -1.42 1.26 -3.18
CA ASP A 89 -1.82 -0.09 -2.79
C ASP A 89 -2.41 -0.83 -3.99
N VAL A 90 -2.11 -2.12 -4.10
CA VAL A 90 -2.66 -2.99 -5.14
C VAL A 90 -4.16 -3.18 -4.96
N GLU A 91 -4.66 -3.23 -3.72
CA GLU A 91 -6.10 -3.40 -3.47
C GLU A 91 -6.92 -2.18 -3.94
N ALA A 92 -6.26 -1.03 -4.17
CA ALA A 92 -6.89 0.16 -4.75
C ALA A 92 -7.08 0.08 -6.28
N VAL A 93 -6.47 -0.89 -6.96
CA VAL A 93 -6.51 -1.04 -8.43
C VAL A 93 -7.13 -2.36 -8.91
N LEU A 94 -7.34 -3.33 -8.02
CA LEU A 94 -7.91 -4.62 -8.38
C LEU A 94 -9.42 -4.64 -8.21
N GLU A 95 -10.13 -5.31 -9.12
CA GLU A 95 -11.56 -5.64 -9.04
C GLU A 95 -11.85 -6.75 -8.02
N SER A 96 -13.12 -7.02 -7.73
CA SER A 96 -13.52 -8.00 -6.68
C SER A 96 -13.12 -9.44 -7.03
N ASP A 97 -12.97 -9.73 -8.32
CA ASP A 97 -12.46 -10.99 -8.85
C ASP A 97 -10.92 -11.05 -8.91
N GLY A 98 -10.23 -9.98 -8.49
CA GLY A 98 -8.78 -9.87 -8.50
C GLY A 98 -8.17 -9.48 -9.86
N THR A 99 -8.98 -9.09 -10.84
CA THR A 99 -8.51 -8.57 -12.13
C THR A 99 -8.18 -7.08 -12.05
N LEU A 100 -7.45 -6.55 -13.05
CA LEU A 100 -7.18 -5.12 -13.18
C LEU A 100 -8.21 -4.47 -14.09
N ALA A 101 -8.74 -3.32 -13.69
CA ALA A 101 -9.60 -2.54 -14.56
C ALA A 101 -8.82 -2.00 -15.78
N PRO A 102 -9.32 -2.15 -17.01
CA PRO A 102 -8.65 -1.63 -18.21
C PRO A 102 -8.35 -0.12 -18.12
N THR A 103 -9.26 0.64 -17.51
CA THR A 103 -9.10 2.09 -17.30
C THR A 103 -7.90 2.43 -16.42
N THR A 104 -7.52 1.56 -15.47
CA THR A 104 -6.33 1.76 -14.63
C THR A 104 -5.05 1.55 -15.44
N ILE A 105 -5.04 0.55 -16.34
CA ILE A 105 -3.90 0.31 -17.24
C ILE A 105 -3.69 1.51 -18.16
N GLU A 106 -4.77 2.04 -18.73
CA GLU A 106 -4.71 3.24 -19.57
C GLU A 106 -4.23 4.47 -18.79
N ALA A 107 -4.70 4.66 -17.54
CA ALA A 107 -4.25 5.76 -16.69
C ALA A 107 -2.78 5.65 -16.31
N ALA A 108 -2.29 4.44 -16.03
CA ALA A 108 -0.87 4.20 -15.79
C ALA A 108 0.00 4.54 -17.01
N ALA A 109 -0.48 4.24 -18.23
CA ALA A 109 0.21 4.66 -19.46
C ALA A 109 0.28 6.19 -19.61
N ARG A 110 -0.80 6.90 -19.24
CA ARG A 110 -0.80 8.38 -19.22
C ARG A 110 0.19 8.95 -18.19
N ILE A 111 0.28 8.34 -17.02
CA ILE A 111 1.26 8.69 -15.98
C ILE A 111 2.70 8.52 -16.48
N ALA A 112 2.99 7.40 -17.13
CA ALA A 112 4.29 7.17 -17.76
C ALA A 112 4.58 8.22 -18.86
N GLY A 113 3.59 8.54 -19.71
CA GLY A 113 3.70 9.60 -20.72
C GLY A 113 3.94 11.00 -20.15
N ALA A 114 3.52 11.25 -18.91
CA ALA A 114 3.78 12.49 -18.17
C ALA A 114 5.15 12.50 -17.46
N GLY A 115 5.95 11.44 -17.64
CA GLY A 115 7.27 11.28 -17.02
C GLY A 115 7.20 11.16 -15.50
N ILE A 116 6.13 10.54 -14.98
CA ILE A 116 5.94 10.25 -13.56
C ILE A 116 6.04 8.74 -13.39
N ASP A 117 6.87 8.29 -12.45
CA ASP A 117 6.98 6.86 -12.15
C ASP A 117 5.77 6.37 -11.36
N LEU A 118 5.34 5.14 -11.61
CA LEU A 118 4.29 4.46 -10.86
C LEU A 118 4.86 3.18 -10.25
N THR A 119 4.52 2.91 -8.98
CA THR A 119 4.91 1.70 -8.27
C THR A 119 3.82 1.20 -7.32
N PHE A 120 4.01 0.01 -6.77
CA PHE A 120 3.15 -0.58 -5.76
C PHE A 120 3.83 -0.72 -4.39
N VAL A 121 3.00 -0.62 -3.34
CA VAL A 121 3.33 -1.06 -1.98
C VAL A 121 2.21 -1.95 -1.46
N SER A 122 2.48 -3.25 -1.35
CA SER A 122 1.43 -4.25 -1.13
C SER A 122 1.84 -5.31 -0.10
N ALA A 123 0.88 -5.82 0.66
CA ALA A 123 1.04 -6.98 1.55
C ALA A 123 1.25 -8.31 0.78
N ARG A 124 0.98 -8.30 -0.53
CA ARG A 124 1.10 -9.46 -1.43
C ARG A 124 2.56 -9.93 -1.56
N SER A 125 2.70 -11.19 -1.97
CA SER A 125 3.99 -11.78 -2.32
C SER A 125 4.60 -11.12 -3.54
N PRO A 126 5.94 -11.14 -3.70
CA PRO A 126 6.63 -10.58 -4.86
C PRO A 126 6.13 -11.13 -6.20
N PHE A 127 5.67 -12.39 -6.24
CA PHE A 127 5.11 -12.97 -7.47
C PHE A 127 3.74 -12.37 -7.82
N ALA A 128 2.86 -12.27 -6.82
CA ALA A 128 1.51 -11.75 -7.01
C ALA A 128 1.53 -10.27 -7.40
N VAL A 129 2.28 -9.44 -6.67
CA VAL A 129 2.42 -8.03 -7.05
C VAL A 129 3.21 -7.87 -8.35
N GLY A 130 4.24 -8.69 -8.59
CA GLY A 130 5.04 -8.65 -9.81
C GLY A 130 4.22 -8.97 -11.07
N SER A 131 3.25 -9.89 -10.99
CA SER A 131 2.35 -10.19 -12.12
C SER A 131 1.45 -8.99 -12.48
N ILE A 132 1.01 -8.24 -11.47
CA ILE A 132 0.18 -7.04 -11.64
C ILE A 132 1.03 -5.89 -12.19
N ALA A 133 2.22 -5.69 -11.60
CA ALA A 133 3.20 -4.70 -12.05
C ALA A 133 3.58 -4.86 -13.53
N ARG A 134 3.82 -6.09 -13.98
CA ARG A 134 4.10 -6.38 -15.40
C ARG A 134 2.91 -6.09 -16.31
N THR A 135 1.69 -6.44 -15.87
CA THR A 135 0.47 -6.17 -16.66
C THR A 135 0.26 -4.67 -16.89
N ILE A 136 0.60 -3.84 -15.89
CA ILE A 136 0.49 -2.38 -15.99
C ILE A 136 1.68 -1.74 -16.72
N GLY A 137 2.81 -2.45 -16.81
CA GLY A 137 4.03 -1.92 -17.43
C GLY A 137 4.86 -1.05 -16.49
N LEU A 138 4.91 -1.38 -15.21
CA LEU A 138 5.75 -0.66 -14.24
C LEU A 138 7.24 -0.87 -14.51
N ASN A 139 8.01 0.22 -14.50
CA ASN A 139 9.44 0.21 -14.84
C ASN A 139 10.36 0.56 -13.66
N VAL A 140 9.80 0.76 -12.47
CA VAL A 140 10.53 1.03 -11.23
C VAL A 140 10.30 -0.08 -10.20
N PRO A 141 11.19 -0.23 -9.19
CA PRO A 141 11.03 -1.24 -8.15
C PRO A 141 9.70 -1.13 -7.39
N THR A 142 9.20 -2.26 -6.91
CA THR A 142 7.94 -2.42 -6.17
C THR A 142 8.20 -2.99 -4.77
N ALA A 143 7.40 -2.58 -3.79
CA ALA A 143 7.44 -3.11 -2.43
C ALA A 143 6.39 -4.22 -2.22
N ALA A 144 6.87 -5.43 -1.95
CA ALA A 144 6.11 -6.60 -1.53
C ALA A 144 6.15 -6.77 0.00
N PHE A 145 5.26 -7.59 0.55
CA PHE A 145 5.13 -7.81 2.00
C PHE A 145 5.12 -6.51 2.81
N ASN A 146 4.33 -5.52 2.36
CA ASN A 146 4.24 -4.17 2.89
C ASN A 146 5.56 -3.38 2.89
N GLY A 147 6.59 -3.77 2.14
CA GLY A 147 7.92 -3.17 2.20
C GLY A 147 8.95 -4.02 2.94
N GLY A 148 8.60 -5.23 3.37
CA GLY A 148 9.57 -6.22 3.84
C GLY A 148 10.49 -6.74 2.73
N MET A 149 10.09 -6.58 1.47
CA MET A 149 10.90 -6.93 0.31
C MET A 149 10.69 -5.91 -0.82
N ILE A 150 11.78 -5.51 -1.47
CA ILE A 150 11.77 -4.67 -2.67
C ILE A 150 12.23 -5.52 -3.86
N VAL A 151 11.46 -5.52 -4.93
CA VAL A 151 11.76 -6.23 -6.17
C VAL A 151 11.82 -5.27 -7.35
N ASP A 152 12.73 -5.51 -8.28
CA ASP A 152 12.77 -4.79 -9.56
C ASP A 152 11.63 -5.24 -10.50
N PRO A 153 11.41 -4.56 -11.65
CA PRO A 153 10.40 -4.96 -12.63
C PRO A 153 10.58 -6.37 -13.22
N ARG A 154 11.80 -6.91 -13.19
CA ARG A 154 12.14 -8.27 -13.66
C ARG A 154 11.86 -9.32 -12.59
N GLY A 155 11.57 -8.90 -11.35
CA GLY A 155 11.33 -9.77 -10.21
C GLY A 155 12.61 -10.09 -9.41
N THR A 156 13.73 -9.43 -9.69
CA THR A 156 14.95 -9.57 -8.90
C THR A 156 14.74 -8.93 -7.53
N ILE A 157 15.11 -9.65 -6.46
CA ILE A 157 15.08 -9.11 -5.10
C ILE A 157 16.23 -8.10 -4.95
N LEU A 158 15.89 -6.84 -4.67
CA LEU A 158 16.84 -5.76 -4.43
C LEU A 158 17.14 -5.56 -2.95
N SER A 159 16.17 -5.90 -2.08
CA SER A 159 16.29 -5.83 -0.63
C SER A 159 15.24 -6.72 0.00
N ASP A 160 15.58 -7.42 1.07
CA ASP A 160 14.67 -8.19 1.88
C ASP A 160 15.00 -8.09 3.38
N HIS A 161 14.02 -8.42 4.21
CA HIS A 161 14.13 -8.42 5.65
C HIS A 161 13.52 -9.71 6.20
N PRO A 162 14.25 -10.83 6.20
CA PRO A 162 13.74 -12.08 6.74
C PRO A 162 13.55 -11.98 8.26
N LEU A 163 12.58 -12.73 8.76
CA LEU A 163 12.38 -12.95 10.19
C LEU A 163 13.60 -13.66 10.80
N PRO A 164 14.05 -13.22 11.99
CA PRO A 164 15.08 -13.95 12.73
C PRO A 164 14.63 -15.39 13.02
N ALA A 165 15.55 -16.35 12.92
CA ALA A 165 15.26 -17.78 13.11
C ALA A 165 14.51 -18.09 14.43
N ALA A 166 14.87 -17.40 15.52
CA ALA A 166 14.20 -17.55 16.81
C ALA A 166 12.73 -17.10 16.75
N THR A 167 12.44 -15.97 16.10
CA THR A 167 11.08 -15.45 15.92
C THR A 167 10.27 -16.39 15.03
N SER A 168 10.83 -16.83 13.89
CA SER A 168 10.16 -17.76 12.98
C SER A 168 9.80 -19.07 13.69
N ARG A 169 10.70 -19.63 14.50
CA ARG A 169 10.44 -20.87 15.25
C ARG A 169 9.24 -20.74 16.19
N VAL A 170 9.15 -19.62 16.92
CA VAL A 170 8.01 -19.35 17.81
C VAL A 170 6.70 -19.27 17.02
N VAL A 171 6.69 -18.53 15.91
CA VAL A 171 5.49 -18.39 15.06
C VAL A 171 5.03 -19.73 14.51
N LEU A 172 5.96 -20.51 13.94
CA LEU A 172 5.65 -21.82 13.38
C LEU A 172 5.10 -22.76 14.44
N GLY A 173 5.67 -22.76 15.66
CA GLY A 173 5.15 -23.54 16.77
C GLY A 173 3.74 -23.13 17.21
N LEU A 174 3.45 -21.82 17.27
CA LEU A 174 2.11 -21.32 17.57
C LEU A 174 1.09 -21.74 16.51
N PHE A 175 1.46 -21.66 15.23
CA PHE A 175 0.57 -22.02 14.13
C PHE A 175 0.34 -23.53 14.04
N ASP A 176 1.37 -24.33 14.30
CA ASP A 176 1.27 -25.79 14.36
C ASP A 176 0.36 -26.23 15.52
N ALA A 177 0.54 -25.66 16.72
CA ALA A 177 -0.31 -25.90 17.87
C ALA A 177 -1.77 -25.50 17.63
N ALA A 178 -1.99 -24.42 16.87
CA ALA A 178 -3.31 -23.98 16.43
C ALA A 178 -3.88 -24.83 15.28
N LYS A 179 -3.15 -25.81 14.73
CA LYS A 179 -3.60 -26.71 13.66
C LYS A 179 -4.14 -25.98 12.43
N VAL A 180 -3.54 -24.84 12.08
CA VAL A 180 -3.86 -24.09 10.86
C VAL A 180 -2.97 -24.54 9.70
N THR A 181 -3.41 -24.26 8.46
CA THR A 181 -2.50 -24.37 7.32
C THR A 181 -1.49 -23.23 7.39
N ILE A 182 -0.22 -23.53 7.13
CA ILE A 182 0.88 -22.58 7.19
C ILE A 182 1.41 -22.36 5.79
N TRP A 183 1.42 -21.11 5.34
CA TRP A 183 2.23 -20.69 4.20
C TRP A 183 3.51 -20.03 4.69
N VAL A 184 4.62 -20.36 4.04
CA VAL A 184 5.92 -19.72 4.25
C VAL A 184 6.41 -19.18 2.92
N TYR A 185 6.82 -17.92 2.91
CA TYR A 185 7.55 -17.32 1.79
C TYR A 185 8.99 -17.14 2.21
N ALA A 186 9.90 -17.73 1.45
CA ALA A 186 11.33 -17.71 1.73
C ALA A 186 12.10 -17.84 0.41
N GLN A 187 13.17 -17.07 0.27
CA GLN A 187 14.10 -17.16 -0.87
C GLN A 187 13.41 -17.05 -2.23
N GLY A 188 12.40 -16.18 -2.34
CA GLY A 188 11.62 -16.06 -3.58
C GLY A 188 10.92 -17.36 -3.96
N ARG A 189 10.44 -18.15 -2.99
CA ARG A 189 9.57 -19.32 -3.19
C ARG A 189 8.45 -19.34 -2.15
N TRP A 190 7.37 -20.07 -2.45
CA TRP A 190 6.22 -20.29 -1.56
C TRP A 190 6.17 -21.75 -1.14
N PHE A 191 6.04 -21.99 0.17
CA PHE A 191 5.97 -23.30 0.79
C PHE A 191 4.67 -23.45 1.58
N THR A 192 4.18 -24.67 1.72
CA THR A 192 3.01 -24.99 2.56
C THR A 192 3.16 -26.33 3.26
N ASN A 193 2.58 -26.46 4.45
CA ASN A 193 2.48 -27.75 5.15
C ASN A 193 1.23 -28.56 4.75
N ASN A 194 0.31 -27.95 4.00
CA ASN A 194 -0.94 -28.60 3.60
C ASN A 194 -1.26 -28.27 2.14
N SER A 195 -1.09 -29.25 1.26
CA SER A 195 -1.37 -29.13 -0.17
C SER A 195 -2.86 -29.14 -0.49
N SER A 196 -3.70 -29.75 0.35
CA SER A 196 -5.14 -29.93 0.11
C SER A 196 -5.97 -28.71 0.50
N ASN A 197 -5.40 -27.72 1.19
CA ASN A 197 -6.13 -26.52 1.57
C ASN A 197 -6.67 -25.79 0.31
N PRO A 198 -7.99 -25.58 0.20
CA PRO A 198 -8.61 -24.99 -0.99
C PRO A 198 -8.12 -23.56 -1.28
N ARG A 199 -7.66 -22.82 -0.26
CA ARG A 199 -7.09 -21.48 -0.40
C ARG A 199 -5.79 -21.47 -1.22
N ASN A 200 -5.06 -22.59 -1.29
CA ASN A 200 -3.86 -22.71 -2.13
C ASN A 200 -4.19 -22.40 -3.60
N ARG A 201 -5.36 -22.82 -4.10
CA ARG A 201 -5.75 -22.55 -5.49
C ARG A 201 -5.90 -21.06 -5.79
N ARG A 202 -6.44 -20.31 -4.83
CA ARG A 202 -6.59 -18.85 -4.98
C ARG A 202 -5.23 -18.17 -5.00
N GLU A 203 -4.32 -18.56 -4.12
CA GLU A 203 -2.95 -18.03 -4.12
C GLU A 203 -2.19 -18.43 -5.39
N GLN A 204 -2.34 -19.65 -5.90
CA GLN A 204 -1.78 -20.07 -7.19
C GLN A 204 -2.26 -19.17 -8.35
N GLN A 205 -3.56 -18.87 -8.40
CA GLN A 205 -4.14 -17.99 -9.41
C GLN A 205 -3.61 -16.55 -9.29
N ALA A 206 -3.58 -16.01 -8.06
CA ALA A 206 -3.15 -14.64 -7.81
C ALA A 206 -1.64 -14.43 -8.01
N SER A 207 -0.82 -15.38 -7.58
CA SER A 207 0.64 -15.32 -7.62
C SER A 207 1.25 -15.87 -8.91
N ARG A 208 0.49 -16.70 -9.65
CA ARG A 208 0.98 -17.55 -10.74
C ARG A 208 2.16 -18.44 -10.31
N ALA A 209 2.22 -18.79 -9.02
CA ALA A 209 3.25 -19.63 -8.43
C ALA A 209 2.67 -20.93 -7.85
N GLN A 210 3.47 -21.98 -7.83
CA GLN A 210 3.11 -23.27 -7.24
C GLN A 210 3.73 -23.39 -5.84
N PRO A 211 2.99 -23.90 -4.83
CA PRO A 211 3.54 -24.12 -3.52
C PRO A 211 4.45 -25.35 -3.51
N ILE A 212 5.51 -25.28 -2.72
CA ILE A 212 6.36 -26.42 -2.39
C ILE A 212 5.83 -27.01 -1.10
N VAL A 213 5.38 -28.26 -1.16
CA VAL A 213 4.78 -28.93 0.00
C VAL A 213 5.90 -29.51 0.85
N VAL A 214 5.97 -29.10 2.12
CA VAL A 214 6.97 -29.58 3.08
C VAL A 214 6.30 -29.91 4.41
N PRO A 215 6.69 -31.00 5.09
CA PRO A 215 6.10 -31.36 6.38
C PRO A 215 6.50 -30.39 7.50
N HIS A 216 7.66 -29.76 7.39
CA HIS A 216 8.21 -28.82 8.37
C HIS A 216 9.10 -27.78 7.66
N PHE A 217 9.40 -26.68 8.35
CA PHE A 217 10.08 -25.52 7.75
C PHE A 217 11.47 -25.22 8.37
N ASP A 218 12.04 -26.14 9.14
CA ASP A 218 13.29 -25.91 9.90
C ASP A 218 14.46 -25.46 9.03
N THR A 219 14.54 -25.98 7.81
CA THR A 219 15.60 -25.65 6.84
C THR A 219 15.51 -24.21 6.31
N LEU A 220 14.38 -23.53 6.53
CA LEU A 220 14.12 -22.16 6.08
C LEU A 220 14.36 -21.13 7.18
N LEU A 221 14.55 -21.54 8.44
CA LEU A 221 14.69 -20.62 9.57
C LEU A 221 15.81 -19.60 9.33
N GLY A 222 15.51 -18.31 9.58
CA GLY A 222 16.41 -17.19 9.32
C GLY A 222 16.41 -16.69 7.87
N ARG A 223 15.63 -17.32 6.97
CA ARG A 223 15.47 -16.93 5.56
C ARG A 223 14.00 -16.71 5.18
N ILE A 224 13.10 -16.71 6.16
CA ILE A 224 11.66 -16.59 5.95
C ILE A 224 11.28 -15.11 5.92
N ASP A 225 10.73 -14.66 4.80
CA ASP A 225 10.25 -13.29 4.61
C ASP A 225 8.87 -13.08 5.24
N LYS A 226 8.02 -14.11 5.17
CA LYS A 226 6.64 -14.07 5.64
C LYS A 226 6.14 -15.46 6.05
N ILE A 227 5.40 -15.52 7.15
CA ILE A 227 4.63 -16.70 7.58
C ILE A 227 3.16 -16.32 7.61
N VAL A 228 2.27 -17.17 7.11
CA VAL A 228 0.83 -16.94 7.08
C VAL A 228 0.09 -18.12 7.69
N ALA A 229 -0.73 -17.85 8.69
CA ALA A 229 -1.75 -18.80 9.13
C ALA A 229 -2.97 -18.67 8.23
N VAL A 230 -3.48 -19.80 7.73
CA VAL A 230 -4.58 -19.87 6.76
C VAL A 230 -5.69 -20.76 7.31
N SER A 231 -6.88 -20.18 7.49
CA SER A 231 -8.09 -20.88 7.94
C SER A 231 -9.35 -20.12 7.56
N ASP A 232 -10.43 -20.86 7.25
CA ASP A 232 -11.77 -20.27 7.04
C ASP A 232 -12.50 -19.97 8.36
N ASP A 233 -11.97 -20.45 9.49
CA ASP A 233 -12.45 -20.07 10.82
C ASP A 233 -11.90 -18.69 11.22
N VAL A 234 -12.72 -17.67 10.95
CA VAL A 234 -12.37 -16.26 11.19
C VAL A 234 -12.17 -15.96 12.68
N ALA A 235 -12.96 -16.59 13.57
CA ALA A 235 -12.83 -16.38 15.01
C ALA A 235 -11.48 -16.94 15.50
N HIS A 236 -11.11 -18.12 15.00
CA HIS A 236 -9.84 -18.74 15.31
C HIS A 236 -8.64 -17.93 14.79
N ILE A 237 -8.69 -17.42 13.54
CA ILE A 237 -7.64 -16.52 13.03
C ILE A 237 -7.51 -15.25 13.87
N ARG A 238 -8.63 -14.65 14.30
CA ARG A 238 -8.62 -13.45 15.15
C ARG A 238 -8.00 -13.72 16.53
N GLN A 239 -8.33 -14.86 17.14
CA GLN A 239 -7.73 -15.27 18.41
C GLN A 239 -6.23 -15.52 18.24
N LEU A 240 -5.83 -16.22 17.18
CA LEU A 240 -4.43 -16.51 16.89
C LEU A 240 -3.62 -15.23 16.63
N GLU A 241 -4.18 -14.28 15.88
CA GLU A 241 -3.58 -12.95 15.68
C GLU A 241 -3.28 -12.26 17.02
N TYR A 242 -4.23 -12.27 17.96
CA TYR A 242 -4.03 -11.69 19.29
C TYR A 242 -2.90 -12.40 20.06
N VAL A 243 -2.93 -13.74 20.13
CA VAL A 243 -1.90 -14.53 20.83
C VAL A 243 -0.51 -14.26 20.25
N VAL A 244 -0.39 -14.22 18.92
CA VAL A 244 0.89 -13.99 18.24
C VAL A 244 1.39 -12.57 18.49
N LYS A 245 0.51 -11.56 18.44
CA LYS A 245 0.85 -10.17 18.77
C LYS A 245 1.39 -10.04 20.20
N GLU A 246 0.69 -10.60 21.18
CA GLU A 246 1.11 -10.56 22.58
C GLU A 246 2.43 -11.31 22.79
N THR A 247 2.61 -12.46 22.14
CA THR A 247 3.82 -13.28 22.27
C THR A 247 5.04 -12.58 21.67
N LEU A 248 4.91 -12.01 20.46
CA LEU A 248 6.06 -11.47 19.73
C LEU A 248 6.40 -10.04 20.13
N GLY A 249 5.40 -9.23 20.49
CA GLY A 249 5.57 -7.80 20.74
C GLY A 249 6.26 -7.13 19.54
N ALA A 250 7.34 -6.38 19.80
CA ALA A 250 8.07 -5.64 18.76
C ALA A 250 8.99 -6.52 17.87
N ARG A 251 9.01 -7.85 18.06
CA ARG A 251 9.90 -8.76 17.32
C ARG A 251 9.37 -9.15 15.94
N ALA A 252 8.10 -8.90 15.67
CA ALA A 252 7.49 -9.07 14.35
C ALA A 252 6.38 -8.04 14.15
N GLU A 253 6.04 -7.78 12.89
CA GLU A 253 4.79 -7.12 12.52
C GLU A 253 3.76 -8.20 12.22
N VAL A 254 2.58 -8.08 12.82
CA VAL A 254 1.50 -9.07 12.71
C VAL A 254 0.25 -8.38 12.22
N SER A 255 -0.34 -8.90 11.14
CA SER A 255 -1.49 -8.27 10.51
C SER A 255 -2.47 -9.31 9.96
N ARG A 256 -3.70 -8.87 9.70
CA ARG A 256 -4.77 -9.70 9.14
C ARG A 256 -5.26 -9.04 7.86
N PRO A 257 -4.60 -9.28 6.70
CA PRO A 257 -4.95 -8.61 5.45
C PRO A 257 -6.36 -9.00 4.97
N GLN A 258 -6.84 -10.18 5.36
CA GLN A 258 -8.19 -10.67 5.12
C GLN A 258 -8.63 -11.53 6.31
N ASP A 259 -9.93 -11.76 6.47
CA ASP A 259 -10.48 -12.51 7.61
C ASP A 259 -9.91 -13.92 7.79
N CYS A 260 -9.43 -14.54 6.71
CA CYS A 260 -8.92 -15.92 6.69
C CYS A 260 -7.39 -16.05 6.84
N TYR A 261 -6.66 -14.94 7.04
CA TYR A 261 -5.20 -14.92 7.06
C TYR A 261 -4.63 -14.18 8.26
N CYS A 262 -3.64 -14.74 8.93
CA CYS A 262 -2.79 -13.98 9.86
C CYS A 262 -1.35 -13.98 9.35
N ASP A 263 -0.89 -12.81 8.91
CA ASP A 263 0.44 -12.56 8.38
C ASP A 263 1.41 -12.19 9.50
N VAL A 264 2.60 -12.78 9.46
CA VAL A 264 3.73 -12.41 10.31
C VAL A 264 4.95 -12.13 9.44
N VAL A 265 5.48 -10.92 9.57
CA VAL A 265 6.63 -10.41 8.80
C VAL A 265 7.60 -9.67 9.72
N HIS A 266 8.78 -9.33 9.21
CA HIS A 266 9.76 -8.56 9.97
C HIS A 266 9.18 -7.21 10.46
N PRO A 267 9.54 -6.69 11.66
CA PRO A 267 8.97 -5.45 12.21
C PRO A 267 9.07 -4.21 11.31
N ILE A 268 10.09 -4.18 10.45
CA ILE A 268 10.29 -3.07 9.51
C ILE A 268 9.31 -3.09 8.33
N ALA A 269 8.67 -4.23 8.07
CA ALA A 269 7.85 -4.48 6.89
C ALA A 269 6.47 -3.81 7.00
N ASN A 270 6.47 -2.47 6.91
CA ASN A 270 5.28 -1.64 6.88
C ASN A 270 5.35 -0.64 5.70
N LYS A 271 4.18 -0.21 5.21
CA LYS A 271 4.11 0.53 3.95
C LYS A 271 4.87 1.86 3.98
N ALA A 272 5.02 2.48 5.16
CA ALA A 272 5.85 3.67 5.33
C ALA A 272 7.33 3.37 5.04
N ALA A 273 7.88 2.30 5.64
CA ALA A 273 9.25 1.86 5.36
C ALA A 273 9.42 1.47 3.89
N GLY A 274 8.40 0.81 3.29
CA GLY A 274 8.36 0.50 1.87
C GLY A 274 8.53 1.73 0.98
N ILE A 275 7.70 2.77 1.15
CA ILE A 275 7.83 4.00 0.35
C ILE A 275 9.14 4.73 0.60
N MET A 276 9.69 4.69 1.83
CA MET A 276 10.97 5.33 2.15
C MET A 276 12.14 4.64 1.46
N MET A 277 12.12 3.31 1.38
CA MET A 277 13.13 2.54 0.66
C MET A 277 13.05 2.80 -0.86
N LEU A 278 11.83 2.77 -1.42
CA LEU A 278 11.60 3.08 -2.83
C LEU A 278 12.06 4.51 -3.18
N ALA A 279 11.70 5.49 -2.35
CA ALA A 279 12.13 6.88 -2.48
C ALA A 279 13.66 7.00 -2.56
N LYS A 280 14.38 6.30 -1.67
CA LYS A 280 15.84 6.28 -1.65
C LYS A 280 16.43 5.64 -2.90
N MET A 281 15.88 4.49 -3.33
CA MET A 281 16.39 3.75 -4.50
C MET A 281 16.15 4.49 -5.82
N ILE A 282 14.99 5.14 -5.96
CA ILE A 282 14.60 5.87 -7.17
C ILE A 282 15.21 7.30 -7.18
N GLY A 283 15.63 7.80 -6.01
CA GLY A 283 16.21 9.15 -5.89
C GLY A 283 15.15 10.26 -5.90
N VAL A 284 13.95 9.97 -5.36
CA VAL A 284 12.83 10.92 -5.28
C VAL A 284 12.58 11.29 -3.82
N PRO A 285 12.59 12.58 -3.44
CA PRO A 285 12.30 12.98 -2.07
C PRO A 285 10.82 12.70 -1.74
N LEU A 286 10.53 12.33 -0.48
CA LEU A 286 9.16 12.01 -0.03
C LEU A 286 8.14 13.12 -0.35
N SER A 287 8.55 14.39 -0.32
CA SER A 287 7.72 15.55 -0.68
C SER A 287 7.28 15.58 -2.15
N GLN A 288 7.87 14.76 -3.01
CA GLN A 288 7.55 14.59 -4.43
C GLN A 288 6.87 13.24 -4.70
N ILE A 289 6.42 12.54 -3.66
CA ILE A 289 5.70 11.27 -3.77
C ILE A 289 4.23 11.51 -3.48
N ALA A 290 3.38 10.97 -4.36
CA ALA A 290 1.97 10.80 -4.13
C ALA A 290 1.67 9.34 -3.78
N VAL A 291 0.80 9.09 -2.81
CA VAL A 291 0.34 7.72 -2.49
C VAL A 291 -1.17 7.58 -2.60
N ILE A 292 -1.64 6.41 -2.99
CA ILE A 292 -3.07 6.08 -3.09
C ILE A 292 -3.34 4.83 -2.24
N GLY A 293 -4.32 4.92 -1.34
CA GLY A 293 -4.69 3.83 -0.44
C GLY A 293 -6.12 3.94 0.08
N SER A 294 -6.58 2.90 0.76
CA SER A 294 -7.92 2.82 1.35
C SER A 294 -8.01 1.91 2.57
N LEU A 295 -6.92 1.22 2.92
CA LEU A 295 -6.85 0.26 4.01
C LEU A 295 -6.09 0.83 5.21
N PRO A 296 -6.38 0.34 6.44
CA PRO A 296 -5.67 0.78 7.65
C PRO A 296 -4.13 0.71 7.53
N ALA A 297 -3.62 -0.27 6.79
CA ALA A 297 -2.18 -0.44 6.54
C ALA A 297 -1.55 0.66 5.66
N ASP A 298 -2.36 1.49 4.99
CA ASP A 298 -1.92 2.58 4.13
C ASP A 298 -1.64 3.87 4.91
N VAL A 299 -2.29 4.06 6.06
CA VAL A 299 -2.17 5.27 6.88
C VAL A 299 -0.70 5.65 7.14
N PRO A 300 0.22 4.72 7.50
CA PRO A 300 1.63 5.07 7.69
C PRO A 300 2.29 5.66 6.43
N MET A 301 2.03 5.13 5.23
CA MET A 301 2.61 5.68 4.01
C MET A 301 1.96 7.02 3.63
N MET A 302 0.66 7.19 3.89
CA MET A 302 -0.08 8.43 3.65
C MET A 302 0.44 9.60 4.50
N ILE A 303 0.85 9.33 5.75
CA ILE A 303 1.45 10.33 6.64
C ILE A 303 2.85 10.75 6.17
N ARG A 304 3.58 9.85 5.50
CA ARG A 304 4.99 10.05 5.13
C ARG A 304 5.17 10.69 3.76
N ALA A 305 4.25 10.43 2.83
CA ALA A 305 4.29 10.99 1.49
C ALA A 305 3.97 12.49 1.49
N GLY A 306 4.46 13.21 0.48
CA GLY A 306 4.12 14.62 0.28
C GLY A 306 2.65 14.84 -0.02
N TYR A 307 2.02 13.86 -0.69
CA TYR A 307 0.62 13.88 -1.07
C TYR A 307 -0.01 12.50 -0.87
N SER A 308 -1.23 12.46 -0.37
CA SER A 308 -1.96 11.22 -0.15
C SER A 308 -3.40 11.32 -0.60
N PHE A 309 -3.86 10.25 -1.26
CA PHE A 309 -5.21 10.12 -1.79
C PHE A 309 -5.89 8.92 -1.14
N ALA A 310 -7.02 9.15 -0.47
CA ALA A 310 -7.90 8.09 -0.01
C ALA A 310 -9.03 7.86 -1.02
N LEU A 311 -9.40 6.61 -1.27
CA LEU A 311 -10.63 6.30 -1.99
C LEU A 311 -11.85 6.68 -1.15
N ASP A 312 -12.95 7.05 -1.79
CA ASP A 312 -14.23 7.40 -1.15
C ASP A 312 -14.89 6.23 -0.39
N THR A 313 -14.47 5.00 -0.68
CA THR A 313 -14.83 3.79 0.06
C THR A 313 -14.02 3.58 1.34
N ALA A 314 -12.97 4.37 1.56
CA ALA A 314 -12.15 4.25 2.75
C ALA A 314 -12.94 4.66 4.00
N PRO A 315 -12.76 3.96 5.14
CA PRO A 315 -13.23 4.42 6.44
C PRO A 315 -12.89 5.89 6.72
N GLU A 316 -13.78 6.60 7.41
CA GLU A 316 -13.65 8.04 7.70
C GLU A 316 -12.30 8.38 8.36
N GLU A 317 -11.81 7.51 9.25
CA GLU A 317 -10.52 7.66 9.92
C GLU A 317 -9.31 7.65 8.97
N ILE A 318 -9.41 6.97 7.84
CA ILE A 318 -8.37 6.92 6.80
C ILE A 318 -8.50 8.15 5.89
N ALA A 319 -9.72 8.46 5.48
CA ALA A 319 -10.04 9.65 4.67
C ALA A 319 -9.57 10.95 5.36
N ALA A 320 -9.67 11.03 6.68
CA ALA A 320 -9.24 12.18 7.47
C ALA A 320 -7.72 12.43 7.49
N VAL A 321 -6.92 11.42 7.16
CA VAL A 321 -5.44 11.52 7.10
C VAL A 321 -4.96 11.86 5.69
N ALA A 322 -5.80 11.65 4.67
CA ALA A 322 -5.45 11.92 3.29
C ALA A 322 -5.36 13.41 2.99
N THR A 323 -4.46 13.82 2.10
CA THR A 323 -4.48 15.15 1.49
C THR A 323 -5.80 15.39 0.75
N ARG A 324 -6.33 14.35 0.09
CA ARG A 324 -7.59 14.42 -0.64
C ARG A 324 -8.31 13.08 -0.68
N VAL A 325 -9.64 13.13 -0.74
CA VAL A 325 -10.49 11.97 -1.05
C VAL A 325 -10.87 11.99 -2.53
N VAL A 326 -10.80 10.84 -3.19
CA VAL A 326 -11.15 10.65 -4.61
C VAL A 326 -12.25 9.60 -4.74
N GLY A 327 -13.25 9.82 -5.60
CA GLY A 327 -14.33 8.85 -5.90
C GLY A 327 -14.32 8.47 -7.38
N THR A 328 -14.96 7.40 -7.87
CA THR A 328 -16.08 6.57 -7.35
C THR A 328 -15.66 5.10 -7.14
N GLY A 329 -15.37 4.70 -5.90
CA GLY A 329 -14.84 3.37 -5.59
C GLY A 329 -13.46 3.12 -6.21
N LYS A 330 -13.28 1.96 -6.85
CA LYS A 330 -12.01 1.59 -7.52
C LYS A 330 -11.64 2.51 -8.68
N GLY A 331 -12.65 3.10 -9.34
CA GLY A 331 -12.44 4.18 -10.33
C GLY A 331 -11.81 5.45 -9.74
N GLY A 332 -11.82 5.60 -8.41
CA GLY A 332 -11.14 6.69 -7.71
C GLY A 332 -9.62 6.69 -7.92
N THR A 333 -9.00 5.51 -8.11
CA THR A 333 -7.57 5.44 -8.44
C THR A 333 -7.30 6.04 -9.82
N THR A 334 -8.07 5.64 -10.84
CA THR A 334 -8.00 6.25 -12.19
C THR A 334 -8.17 7.76 -12.13
N ALA A 335 -9.17 8.25 -11.38
CA ALA A 335 -9.43 9.67 -11.22
C ALA A 335 -8.26 10.42 -10.54
N ALA A 336 -7.61 9.80 -9.55
CA ALA A 336 -6.42 10.36 -8.91
C ALA A 336 -5.23 10.43 -9.87
N LEU A 337 -4.99 9.37 -10.65
CA LEU A 337 -3.93 9.35 -11.65
C LEU A 337 -4.16 10.43 -12.71
N ASP A 338 -5.38 10.56 -13.23
CA ASP A 338 -5.72 11.58 -14.23
C ASP A 338 -5.59 13.01 -13.68
N ALA A 339 -5.97 13.24 -12.43
CA ALA A 339 -5.76 14.52 -11.76
C ALA A 339 -4.27 14.88 -11.65
N LEU A 340 -3.41 13.89 -11.38
CA LEU A 340 -1.96 14.05 -11.30
C LEU A 340 -1.31 14.26 -12.69
N VAL A 341 -1.86 13.70 -13.76
CA VAL A 341 -1.44 14.02 -15.14
C VAL A 341 -1.79 15.48 -15.47
N ALA A 342 -3.03 15.89 -15.19
CA ALA A 342 -3.47 17.26 -15.43
C ALA A 342 -2.64 18.30 -14.64
N ALA A 343 -2.25 17.95 -13.39
CA ALA A 343 -1.36 18.72 -12.52
C ALA A 343 -0.02 19.10 -13.18
N ARG A 344 0.53 18.14 -13.95
CA ARG A 344 1.84 18.21 -14.61
C ARG A 344 1.84 19.19 -15.79
N GLY A 345 0.66 19.61 -16.27
CA GLY A 345 0.52 20.46 -17.46
C GLY A 345 0.65 19.70 -18.78
N VAL A 346 0.61 18.36 -18.76
CA VAL A 346 0.57 17.54 -19.99
C VAL A 346 -0.88 17.40 -20.42
N PHE A 347 -1.34 18.32 -21.27
CA PHE A 347 -2.58 18.09 -22.03
C PHE A 347 -2.30 16.98 -23.04
N ILE A 348 -2.81 15.78 -22.76
CA ILE A 348 -2.87 14.73 -23.77
C ILE A 348 -3.82 15.23 -24.85
N THR A 349 -3.28 15.61 -25.99
CA THR A 349 -4.08 15.79 -27.20
C THR A 349 -4.71 14.44 -27.54
N SER A 350 -6.04 14.39 -27.50
CA SER A 350 -6.86 13.23 -27.88
C SER A 350 -6.34 12.58 -29.17
N PRO A 351 -6.39 11.23 -29.34
CA PRO A 351 -6.00 10.61 -30.58
C PRO A 351 -6.82 11.23 -31.73
N ALA A 352 -6.11 11.61 -32.79
CA ALA A 352 -6.70 12.21 -33.97
C ALA A 352 -7.91 11.39 -34.42
N LYS A 353 -9.05 12.07 -34.65
CA LYS A 353 -10.21 11.47 -35.32
C LYS A 353 -9.73 10.68 -36.54
N PRO A 354 -10.27 9.48 -36.80
CA PRO A 354 -9.99 8.80 -38.05
C PRO A 354 -10.37 9.76 -39.18
N GLN A 355 -9.40 10.07 -40.03
CA GLN A 355 -9.68 10.80 -41.25
C GLN A 355 -10.69 9.96 -42.03
N THR A 356 -11.88 10.50 -42.20
CA THR A 356 -12.89 9.95 -43.12
C THR A 356 -12.24 9.90 -44.50
N ALA A 357 -12.10 8.69 -45.03
CA ALA A 357 -11.64 8.48 -46.41
C ALA A 357 -12.49 9.31 -47.38
N PRO A 358 -11.90 9.91 -48.43
CA PRO A 358 -12.67 10.65 -49.43
C PRO A 358 -13.69 9.73 -50.07
N GLY A 359 -14.95 10.17 -50.08
CA GLY A 359 -16.08 9.42 -50.64
C GLY A 359 -15.80 8.98 -52.08
N VAL A 360 -15.90 7.68 -52.32
CA VAL A 360 -15.98 7.10 -53.65
C VAL A 360 -17.26 7.61 -54.30
N ARG A 361 -17.13 8.54 -55.26
CA ARG A 361 -18.22 8.88 -56.16
C ARG A 361 -18.51 7.66 -57.03
N SER A 362 -19.65 7.02 -56.81
CA SER A 362 -20.23 6.06 -57.73
C SER A 362 -20.50 6.75 -59.08
N ARG A 363 -19.72 6.38 -60.11
CA ARG A 363 -20.14 6.64 -61.50
C ARG A 363 -21.23 5.62 -61.84
N GLN A 364 -22.46 6.10 -61.98
CA GLN A 364 -23.47 5.42 -62.78
C GLN A 364 -23.09 5.61 -64.26
N THR A 365 -22.94 4.51 -64.98
CA THR A 365 -22.99 4.48 -66.44
C THR A 365 -23.82 3.25 -66.83
N HIS A 366 -24.94 3.55 -67.49
CA HIS A 366 -25.80 2.76 -68.38
C HIS A 366 -25.92 1.25 -68.22
#